data_AF-A0A444ZMA3-F1
#
_entry.id   AF-A0A444ZMA3-F1
#
_cell.length_a   1.000
_cell.length_b   1.000
_cell.length_c   1.000
_cell.angle_alpha   90.00
_cell.angle_beta   90.00
_cell.angle_gamma   90.00
#
_symmetry.space_group_name_H-M   'P 1'
#
loop_
_entity.id
_entity.type
_entity.pdbx_description
1 polymer ?
#
loop_
_entity_poly.entity_id
_entity_poly.type
_entity_poly.pdbx_seq_one_letter_code
_entity_poly.pdbx_strand_id
1 'polypeptide(L)'
;MVVSGFVETKRIGVCIQHNLMENPKAYVPISIWWLLPHYVISGTSDALTVIEFQELYYSQMPEGMRSLGAAALSVVFGLESFVNNGIIVVVVAISSRFWDK
;
A
#
# COMPACT_ATOMS: atom_id res chain seq x y z
N MET A 1 2.12 -2.57 -4.86
CA MET A 1 1.04 -2.34 -5.86
C MET A 1 1.20 -3.14 -7.15
N VAL A 2 2.36 -3.24 -7.79
CA VAL A 2 2.52 -4.04 -9.04
C VAL A 2 2.14 -5.51 -8.84
N VAL A 3 2.62 -6.14 -7.76
CA VAL A 3 2.31 -7.55 -7.44
C VAL A 3 0.82 -7.76 -7.17
N SER A 4 0.12 -6.80 -6.54
CA SER A 4 -1.33 -6.92 -6.33
C SER A 4 -2.10 -6.78 -7.65
N GLY A 5 -1.63 -5.97 -8.59
CA GLY A 5 -2.19 -5.89 -9.94
C GLY A 5 -2.13 -7.22 -10.68
N PHE A 6 -1.03 -7.97 -10.54
CA PHE A 6 -0.92 -9.33 -11.10
C PHE A 6 -1.91 -10.30 -10.46
N VAL A 7 -2.05 -10.26 -9.13
CA VAL A 7 -3.02 -11.10 -8.41
C VAL A 7 -4.46 -10.76 -8.83
N GLU A 8 -4.76 -9.48 -8.98
CA GLU A 8 -6.08 -9.00 -9.41
C GLU A 8 -6.39 -9.41 -10.85
N THR A 9 -5.40 -9.34 -11.75
CA THR A 9 -5.52 -9.83 -13.13
C THR A 9 -5.84 -11.33 -13.16
N LYS A 10 -5.19 -12.12 -12.30
CA LYS A 10 -5.47 -13.55 -12.15
C LYS A 10 -6.87 -13.79 -11.57
N ARG A 11 -7.30 -13.01 -10.57
CA ARG A 11 -8.64 -13.07 -9.98
C ARG A 11 -9.72 -12.84 -11.05
N ILE A 12 -9.59 -11.76 -11.83
CA ILE A 12 -10.51 -11.42 -12.91
C ILE A 12 -10.54 -12.54 -13.97
N GLY A 13 -9.38 -13.07 -14.36
CA GLY A 13 -9.30 -14.18 -15.32
C GLY A 13 -10.05 -15.45 -14.85
N VAL A 14 -9.98 -15.77 -13.56
CA VAL A 14 -10.71 -16.92 -12.97
C VAL A 14 -12.22 -16.66 -12.95
N CYS A 15 -12.65 -15.42 -12.65
CA CYS A 15 -14.07 -15.03 -12.70
C CYS A 15 -14.66 -15.17 -14.10
N ILE A 16 -13.90 -14.77 -15.14
CA ILE A 16 -14.33 -14.90 -16.55
C ILE A 16 -14.49 -16.37 -16.93
N GLN A 17 -13.53 -17.23 -16.58
CA GLN A 17 -13.58 -18.66 -16.92
C GLN A 17 -14.74 -19.41 -16.27
N HIS A 18 -15.19 -18.96 -15.09
CA HIS A 18 -16.28 -19.60 -14.35
C HIS A 18 -17.64 -18.91 -14.56
N ASN A 19 -17.75 -17.95 -15.50
CA ASN A 19 -18.96 -17.13 -15.72
C ASN A 19 -19.50 -16.45 -14.45
N LEU A 20 -18.62 -16.09 -13.51
CA LEU A 20 -19.01 -15.49 -12.22
C LEU A 20 -19.06 -13.95 -12.26
N MET A 21 -18.95 -13.34 -13.44
CA MET A 21 -18.91 -11.88 -13.62
C MET A 21 -20.19 -11.17 -13.15
N GLU A 22 -21.35 -11.82 -13.27
CA GLU A 22 -22.65 -11.21 -12.91
C GLU A 22 -23.03 -11.37 -11.44
N ASN A 23 -22.29 -12.18 -10.67
CA ASN A 23 -22.66 -12.50 -9.30
C ASN A 23 -21.60 -12.01 -8.30
N PRO A 24 -21.72 -10.77 -7.79
CA PRO A 24 -20.69 -10.13 -6.95
C PRO A 24 -20.46 -10.81 -5.59
N LYS A 25 -21.31 -11.78 -5.22
CA LYS A 25 -21.17 -12.61 -4.01
C LYS A 25 -20.70 -14.04 -4.30
N ALA A 26 -20.42 -14.40 -5.54
CA ALA A 26 -19.98 -15.74 -5.87
C ALA A 26 -18.56 -16.01 -5.33
N TYR A 27 -18.39 -17.20 -4.77
CA TYR A 27 -17.09 -17.66 -4.29
C TYR A 27 -16.13 -17.81 -5.47
N VAL A 28 -15.08 -16.99 -5.50
CA VAL A 28 -14.00 -17.12 -6.49
C VAL A 28 -13.01 -18.14 -5.96
N PRO A 29 -12.82 -19.30 -6.62
CA PRO A 29 -11.90 -20.34 -6.15
C PRO A 29 -10.45 -19.94 -6.45
N ILE A 30 -9.93 -18.96 -5.71
CA ILE A 30 -8.52 -18.56 -5.76
C ILE A 30 -7.81 -18.99 -4.49
N SER A 31 -6.59 -19.53 -4.65
CA SER A 31 -5.78 -19.95 -3.52
C SER A 31 -5.29 -18.73 -2.72
N ILE A 32 -5.45 -18.76 -1.39
CA ILE A 32 -5.00 -17.71 -0.45
C ILE A 32 -3.49 -17.43 -0.58
N TRP A 33 -2.72 -18.42 -1.04
CA TRP A 33 -1.28 -18.33 -1.28
C TRP A 33 -0.90 -17.25 -2.30
N TRP A 34 -1.83 -16.77 -3.13
CA TRP A 34 -1.57 -15.67 -4.07
C TRP A 34 -1.41 -14.30 -3.41
N LEU A 35 -1.91 -14.08 -2.19
CA LEU A 35 -1.65 -12.84 -1.46
C LEU A 35 -0.27 -12.82 -0.79
N LEU A 36 0.29 -14.01 -0.53
CA LEU A 36 1.54 -14.17 0.21
C LEU A 36 2.72 -13.39 -0.41
N PRO A 37 2.98 -13.43 -1.74
CA PRO A 37 4.10 -12.71 -2.34
C PRO A 37 4.01 -11.19 -2.14
N HIS A 38 2.81 -10.63 -2.24
CA HIS A 38 2.59 -9.20 -2.03
C HIS A 38 2.93 -8.80 -0.59
N TYR A 39 2.40 -9.53 0.39
CA TYR A 39 2.61 -9.20 1.80
C TYR A 39 4.05 -9.40 2.25
N VAL A 40 4.73 -10.44 1.76
CA VAL A 40 6.15 -10.66 2.08
C VAL A 40 6.99 -9.49 1.58
N ILE A 41 6.84 -9.10 0.31
CA ILE A 41 7.63 -8.01 -0.28
C ILE A 41 7.35 -6.67 0.41
N SER A 42 6.07 -6.34 0.62
CA SER A 42 5.70 -5.10 1.31
C SER A 42 6.19 -5.07 2.75
N GLY A 43 6.04 -6.18 3.50
CA GLY A 43 6.48 -6.27 4.88
C GLY A 43 8.00 -6.17 5.03
N THR A 44 8.76 -6.85 4.18
CA THR A 44 10.23 -6.72 4.17
C THR A 44 10.67 -5.32 3.80
N SER A 45 10.04 -4.71 2.78
CA SER A 45 10.35 -3.34 2.37
C SER A 45 10.12 -2.35 3.51
N ASP A 46 9.00 -2.44 4.22
CA ASP A 46 8.64 -1.52 5.29
C ASP A 46 9.60 -1.64 6.48
N ALA A 47 9.89 -2.87 6.91
CA ALA A 47 10.82 -3.14 8.00
C ALA A 47 12.24 -2.61 7.71
N LEU A 48 12.74 -2.82 6.48
CA LEU A 48 14.04 -2.30 6.08
C LEU A 48 14.04 -0.77 6.03
N THR A 49 13.01 -0.18 5.43
CA THR A 49 12.91 1.26 5.22
C THR A 49 12.89 2.04 6.53
N VAL A 50 12.13 1.57 7.53
CA VAL A 50 12.05 2.24 8.84
C VAL A 50 13.39 2.22 9.56
N ILE A 51 14.06 1.05 9.60
CA ILE A 51 15.35 0.91 10.29
C ILE A 51 16.43 1.71 9.57
N GLU A 52 16.51 1.59 8.25
CA GLU A 52 17.52 2.26 7.43
C GLU A 52 17.37 3.78 7.48
N PHE A 53 16.15 4.32 7.38
CA PHE A 53 15.95 5.76 7.50
C PHE A 53 16.34 6.29 8.87
N GLN A 54 16.03 5.56 9.94
CA GLN A 54 16.38 5.98 11.29
C GLN A 54 17.90 6.04 11.49
N GLU A 55 18.62 4.98 11.12
CA GLU A 55 20.08 4.91 11.26
C GLU A 55 20.79 5.90 10.32
N LEU A 56 20.31 6.03 9.07
CA LEU A 56 20.87 6.97 8.12
C LEU A 56 20.75 8.41 8.63
N TYR A 57 19.57 8.86 9.04
CA TYR A 57 19.38 10.21 9.58
C TYR A 57 20.15 10.41 10.88
N TYR A 58 20.22 9.41 11.75
CA TYR A 58 20.99 9.50 12.99
C TYR A 58 22.50 9.67 12.70
N SER A 59 23.02 8.95 11.71
CA SER A 59 24.44 9.02 11.31
C SER A 59 24.82 10.33 10.61
N GLN A 60 23.89 10.94 9.87
CA GLN A 60 24.12 12.18 9.13
C GLN A 60 23.95 13.45 9.99
N MET A 61 23.39 13.33 11.20
CA MET A 61 23.16 14.48 12.09
C MET A 61 24.36 14.71 13.02
N PRO A 62 24.76 15.98 13.24
CA PRO A 62 25.80 16.31 14.22
C PRO A 62 25.35 15.89 15.63
N GLU A 63 26.31 15.56 16.51
CA GLU A 63 26.06 14.92 17.81
C GLU A 63 24.99 15.61 18.67
N GLY A 64 24.95 16.95 18.67
CA GLY A 64 23.96 17.72 19.44
C GLY A 64 22.55 17.77 18.84
N MET A 65 22.36 17.36 17.58
CA MET A 65 21.08 17.47 16.85
C MET A 65 20.44 16.12 16.52
N ARG A 66 21.03 15.00 16.97
CA ARG A 66 20.50 13.66 16.65
C ARG A 66 19.05 13.44 17.11
N SER A 67 18.66 14.00 18.26
CA SER A 67 17.28 13.97 18.75
C SER A 67 16.31 14.73 17.82
N LEU A 68 16.75 15.87 17.28
CA LEU A 68 15.98 16.65 16.30
C LEU A 68 15.84 15.87 14.97
N GLY A 69 16.87 15.14 14.56
CA GLY A 69 16.84 14.26 13.38
C GLY A 69 15.80 13.14 13.51
N ALA A 70 15.73 12.48 14.67
CA ALA A 70 14.70 11.48 14.93
C ALA A 70 13.28 12.10 14.96
N ALA A 71 13.11 13.28 15.55
CA ALA A 71 11.84 13.99 15.56
C ALA A 71 11.40 14.38 14.14
N ALA A 72 12.33 14.80 13.28
CA ALA A 72 12.06 15.15 11.89
C ALA A 72 11.54 13.95 11.08
N LEU A 73 12.08 12.74 11.30
CA LEU A 73 11.57 11.52 10.66
C LEU A 73 10.10 11.25 11.03
N SER A 74 9.73 11.38 12.31
CA SER A 74 8.34 11.22 12.75
C SER A 74 7.40 12.22 12.08
N VAL A 75 7.87 13.46 11.85
CA VAL A 75 7.09 14.46 11.10
C VAL A 75 6.91 14.06 9.63
N VAL A 76 7.93 13.47 9.01
CA VAL A 76 7.84 12.97 7.62
C VAL A 76 6.81 11.86 7.51
N PHE A 77 6.80 10.87 8.41
CA PHE A 77 5.77 9.82 8.45
C PHE A 77 4.36 10.39 8.72
N GLY A 78 4.26 11.43 9.55
CA GLY A 78 3.02 12.17 9.75
C GLY A 78 2.52 12.82 8.46
N LEU A 79 3.40 13.51 7.73
CA LEU A 79 3.08 14.14 6.44
C LEU A 79 2.68 13.10 5.38
N GLU A 80 3.35 11.96 5.33
CA GLU A 80 2.98 10.83 4.46
C GLU A 80 1.52 10.43 4.67
N SER A 81 1.09 10.32 5.93
CA SER A 81 -0.29 9.95 6.28
C SER A 81 -1.31 10.97 5.77
N PHE A 82 -0.99 12.27 5.83
CA PHE A 82 -1.85 13.32 5.27
C PHE A 82 -1.94 13.24 3.74
N VAL A 83 -0.82 12.99 3.07
CA VAL A 83 -0.79 12.82 1.61
C VAL A 83 -1.60 11.60 1.20
N ASN A 84 -1.43 10.47 1.89
CA ASN A 84 -2.21 9.26 1.66
C ASN A 84 -3.72 9.51 1.81
N ASN A 85 -4.14 10.21 2.86
CA ASN A 85 -5.54 10.58 3.04
C ASN A 85 -6.05 11.47 1.90
N GLY A 86 -5.27 12.47 1.48
CA GLY A 86 -5.62 13.33 0.36
C GLY A 86 -5.83 12.55 -0.94
N ILE A 87 -4.97 11.57 -1.24
CA ILE A 87 -5.12 10.69 -2.39
C ILE A 87 -6.44 9.91 -2.31
N ILE A 88 -6.76 9.33 -1.14
CA ILE A 88 -8.00 8.59 -0.94
C ILE A 88 -9.22 9.48 -1.19
N VAL A 89 -9.23 10.71 -0.66
CA VAL A 89 -10.33 11.66 -0.88
C VAL A 89 -10.51 11.95 -2.37
N VAL A 90 -9.42 12.17 -3.11
CA VAL A 90 -9.47 12.40 -4.56
C VAL A 90 -10.03 11.18 -5.30
N VAL A 91 -9.54 9.98 -4.99
CA VAL A 91 -10.01 8.73 -5.62
C VAL A 91 -11.50 8.51 -5.35
N VAL A 92 -11.96 8.73 -4.12
CA VAL A 92 -13.38 8.60 -3.74
C VAL A 92 -14.22 9.65 -4.47
N ALA A 93 -13.76 10.90 -4.55
CA ALA A 93 -14.48 11.97 -5.25
C ALA A 93 -14.62 11.72 -6.75
N ILE A 94 -13.61 11.11 -7.39
CA ILE A 94 -13.67 10.72 -8.80
C ILE A 94 -14.62 9.53 -8.98
N SER A 95 -14.51 8.52 -8.10
CA SER A 95 -15.32 7.30 -8.18
C SER A 95 -16.80 7.56 -7.94
N SER A 96 -17.15 8.42 -6.97
CA SER A 96 -18.54 8.77 -6.69
C SER A 96 -19.21 9.54 -7.83
N ARG A 97 -18.47 10.40 -8.54
CA ARG A 97 -18.96 11.09 -9.75
C ARG A 97 -19.27 10.16 -10.92
N PHE A 98 -18.65 8.98 -10.98
CA PHE A 98 -18.89 8.01 -12.04
C PHE A 98 -20.15 7.17 -11.80
N TRP A 99 -20.54 6.99 -10.54
CA TRP A 99 -21.71 6.21 -10.14
C TRP A 99 -23.01 7.02 -10.06
N ASP A 100 -22.93 8.34 -10.20
CA ASP A 100 -24.06 9.29 -10.20
C ASP A 100 -24.57 9.61 -11.63
N LYS A 101 -24.21 8.78 -12.62
CA LYS A 101 -24.70 8.81 -14.02
C LYS A 101 -25.27 7.46 -14.41
#